data_AF-A0A3M2DUL6-F1
#
_entry.id   AF-A0A3M2DUL6-F1
#
_cell.length_a   1.000
_cell.length_b   1.000
_cell.length_c   1.000
_cell.angle_alpha   90.00
_cell.angle_beta   90.00
_cell.angle_gamma   90.00
#
_symmetry.space_group_name_H-M   'P 1'
#
loop_
_entity.id
_entity.type
_entity.pdbx_description
1 polymer ?
#
loop_
_entity_poly.entity_id
_entity_poly.type
_entity_poly.pdbx_seq_one_letter_code
_entity_poly.pdbx_strand_id
1 'polypeptide(L)'
;MPRDVSQFLSEFVLPLVRGGPLHVGDPLDPTDVEAYCADLPHASVSAVAVDDARTDAIADLVVRPPSLVLGEDELFIAAAVHNLLFLEHPWTDAWWMTSRRCERVRQVAMGFAQRPPAEDRDRLLARHGLLHNLFALTRTDVKLTWWTGSATFYGQRPPARLRRWPTVRRVSEHVTRASYADLLGDPDVEPVVAQLVRLSPLTDLLSQPRDGPPLDWSAAVCALRDLELARAVAYRTLGDLSGVDALTGAARMAAAFERWVDRTPAAADVRAVAAFLVHLDALLAVAEARERDADAASALLASALAPERAARRPRGLGTLFALPDALARVDPTLGEPPGLRDDAAVWRRWRQHRRQVRDASSDAVIDALAARLRRALAAAAETRDAAGPPGTHSS
;
A
#
# COMPACT_ATOMS: atom_id res chain seq x y z
N MET A 1 8.99 29.20 -16.66
CA MET A 1 8.00 29.01 -17.74
C MET A 1 7.05 27.92 -17.28
N PRO A 2 5.73 28.08 -17.49
CA PRO A 2 4.80 26.99 -17.23
C PRO A 2 5.24 25.79 -18.07
N ARG A 3 5.43 24.63 -17.43
CA ARG A 3 5.71 23.38 -18.15
C ARG A 3 4.45 23.02 -18.90
N ASP A 4 4.55 22.66 -20.17
CA ASP A 4 3.42 22.02 -20.85
C ASP A 4 3.18 20.61 -20.28
N VAL A 5 2.00 20.04 -20.55
CA VAL A 5 1.64 18.71 -20.07
C VAL A 5 2.59 17.62 -20.61
N SER A 6 3.14 17.77 -21.82
CA SER A 6 4.07 16.79 -22.40
C SER A 6 5.38 16.72 -21.60
N GLN A 7 5.88 17.86 -21.13
CA GLN A 7 7.03 17.96 -20.25
C GLN A 7 6.73 17.39 -18.87
N PHE A 8 5.57 17.70 -18.28
CA PHE A 8 5.16 17.11 -17.00
C PHE A 8 5.07 15.59 -17.07
N LEU A 9 4.47 15.05 -18.14
CA LEU A 9 4.37 13.60 -18.35
C LEU A 9 5.75 12.96 -18.52
N SER A 10 6.64 13.54 -19.33
CA SER A 10 7.93 12.93 -19.65
C SER A 10 8.99 13.08 -18.54
N GLU A 11 8.98 14.19 -17.79
CA GLU A 11 9.99 14.49 -16.76
C GLU A 11 9.56 14.10 -15.34
N PHE A 12 8.26 13.90 -15.11
CA PHE A 12 7.73 13.55 -13.79
C PHE A 12 6.89 12.26 -13.79
N VAL A 13 5.79 12.19 -14.55
CA VAL A 13 4.86 11.05 -14.46
C VAL A 13 5.49 9.75 -14.97
N LEU A 14 6.15 9.79 -16.13
CA LEU A 14 6.79 8.63 -16.71
C LEU A 14 7.92 8.09 -15.82
N PRO A 15 8.86 8.89 -15.28
CA PRO A 15 9.86 8.40 -14.34
C PRO A 15 9.27 7.94 -12.99
N LEU A 16 8.11 8.47 -12.58
CA LEU A 16 7.40 7.99 -11.38
C LEU A 16 6.94 6.54 -11.59
N VAL A 17 6.32 6.27 -12.74
CA VAL A 17 5.81 4.94 -13.09
C VAL A 17 6.93 3.99 -13.48
N ARG A 18 7.77 4.35 -14.44
CA ARG A 18 8.82 3.47 -14.98
C ARG A 18 10.02 3.31 -14.03
N GLY A 19 10.15 4.22 -13.06
CA GLY A 19 11.38 4.43 -12.32
C GLY A 19 12.36 5.31 -13.11
N GLY A 20 13.14 6.11 -12.37
CA GLY A 20 14.14 7.00 -12.95
C GLY A 20 14.27 8.31 -12.18
N PRO A 21 15.10 9.25 -12.66
CA PRO A 21 15.21 10.57 -12.08
C PRO A 21 13.91 11.36 -12.24
N LEU A 22 13.34 11.81 -11.12
CA LEU A 22 12.15 12.66 -11.08
C LEU A 22 12.53 14.14 -11.12
N HIS A 23 11.81 14.93 -11.91
CA HIS A 23 11.95 16.37 -11.90
C HIS A 23 10.77 17.06 -11.19
N VAL A 24 10.97 17.42 -9.92
CA VAL A 24 10.01 18.22 -9.14
C VAL A 24 10.29 19.72 -9.38
N GLY A 25 9.31 20.44 -9.91
CA GLY A 25 9.38 21.86 -10.22
C GLY A 25 8.74 22.77 -9.18
N ASP A 26 8.29 23.94 -9.62
CA ASP A 26 7.40 24.78 -8.83
C ASP A 26 6.08 24.04 -8.53
N PRO A 27 5.43 24.31 -7.39
CA PRO A 27 4.15 23.70 -7.05
C PRO A 27 3.11 23.98 -8.14
N LEU A 28 2.32 22.96 -8.46
CA LEU A 28 1.21 23.08 -9.39
C LEU A 28 0.00 23.66 -8.66
N ASP A 29 -0.65 24.66 -9.23
CA ASP A 29 -1.94 25.15 -8.79
C ASP A 29 -3.09 24.55 -9.62
N PRO A 30 -4.36 24.72 -9.21
CA PRO A 30 -5.50 24.13 -9.94
C PRO A 30 -5.58 24.53 -11.40
N THR A 31 -5.19 25.77 -11.73
CA THR A 31 -5.20 26.29 -13.11
C THR A 31 -4.19 25.54 -13.99
N ASP A 32 -3.03 25.20 -13.43
CA ASP A 32 -2.01 24.42 -14.15
C ASP A 32 -2.56 23.03 -14.53
N VAL A 33 -3.21 22.35 -13.58
CA VAL A 33 -3.75 21.00 -13.81
C VAL A 33 -4.96 21.03 -14.75
N GLU A 34 -5.83 22.04 -14.64
CA GLU A 34 -6.93 22.24 -15.59
C GLU A 34 -6.41 22.45 -17.03
N ALA A 35 -5.34 23.25 -17.19
CA ALA A 35 -4.66 23.39 -18.47
C ALA A 35 -4.07 22.07 -18.96
N TYR A 36 -3.47 21.28 -18.07
CA TYR A 36 -2.95 19.95 -18.42
C TYR A 36 -4.05 19.00 -18.90
N CYS A 37 -5.23 19.02 -18.25
CA CYS A 37 -6.37 18.21 -18.67
C CYS A 37 -6.88 18.62 -20.06
N ALA A 38 -6.94 19.93 -20.34
CA ALA A 38 -7.35 20.45 -21.65
C ALA A 38 -6.35 20.06 -22.75
N ASP A 39 -5.05 20.08 -22.45
CA ASP A 39 -3.98 19.79 -23.42
C ASP A 39 -3.64 18.29 -23.55
N LEU A 40 -4.12 17.44 -22.63
CA LEU A 40 -3.81 16.01 -22.59
C LEU A 40 -4.08 15.27 -23.93
N PRO A 41 -5.18 15.52 -24.67
CA PRO A 41 -5.41 14.91 -25.99
C PRO A 41 -4.34 15.26 -27.03
N HIS A 42 -3.63 16.38 -26.86
CA HIS A 42 -2.55 16.82 -27.75
C HIS A 42 -1.18 16.23 -27.39
N ALA A 43 -1.04 15.65 -26.19
CA ALA A 43 0.19 15.05 -25.68
C ALA A 43 0.30 13.53 -25.94
N SER A 44 -0.30 13.05 -27.05
CA SER A 44 -0.48 11.63 -27.35
C SER A 44 0.78 10.76 -27.17
N VAL A 45 1.95 11.20 -27.64
CA VAL A 45 3.20 10.43 -27.53
C VAL A 45 3.62 10.24 -26.07
N SER A 46 3.60 11.30 -25.27
CA SER A 46 3.96 11.23 -23.84
C SER A 46 2.91 10.48 -23.02
N ALA A 47 1.62 10.66 -23.33
CA ALA A 47 0.53 9.96 -22.67
C ALA A 47 0.59 8.45 -22.93
N VAL A 48 0.79 8.03 -24.17
CA VAL A 48 0.97 6.61 -24.53
C VAL A 48 2.17 6.00 -23.82
N ALA A 49 3.29 6.72 -23.74
CA ALA A 49 4.46 6.22 -23.02
C ALA A 49 4.18 6.00 -21.51
N VAL A 50 3.35 6.85 -20.89
CA VAL A 50 2.89 6.67 -19.51
C VAL A 50 1.94 5.48 -19.40
N ASP A 51 1.00 5.32 -20.32
CA ASP A 51 0.04 4.21 -20.31
C ASP A 51 0.72 2.85 -20.53
N ASP A 52 1.69 2.77 -21.43
CA ASP A 52 2.54 1.58 -21.63
C ASP A 52 3.29 1.24 -20.33
N ALA A 53 3.95 2.23 -19.70
CA ALA A 53 4.67 2.02 -18.45
C ALA A 53 3.75 1.59 -17.29
N ARG A 54 2.52 2.11 -17.23
CA ARG A 54 1.52 1.71 -16.23
C ARG A 54 1.03 0.28 -16.48
N THR A 55 0.87 -0.09 -17.75
CA THR A 55 0.48 -1.44 -18.17
C THR A 55 1.56 -2.45 -17.80
N ASP A 56 2.83 -2.13 -18.07
CA ASP A 56 3.98 -2.93 -17.67
C ASP A 56 4.03 -3.14 -16.14
N ALA A 57 3.78 -2.07 -15.36
CA ALA A 57 3.80 -2.13 -13.90
C ALA A 57 2.74 -3.07 -13.30
N ILE A 58 1.60 -3.25 -13.98
CA ILE A 58 0.52 -4.13 -13.50
C ILE A 58 0.52 -5.51 -14.15
N ALA A 59 1.39 -5.76 -15.14
CA ALA A 59 1.43 -7.01 -15.89
C ALA A 59 1.76 -8.23 -15.00
N ASP A 60 2.49 -8.02 -13.90
CA ASP A 60 2.81 -9.07 -12.92
C ASP A 60 1.63 -9.39 -11.97
N LEU A 61 0.59 -8.54 -11.94
CA LEU A 61 -0.54 -8.70 -11.01
C LEU A 61 -1.71 -9.45 -11.65
N VAL A 62 -1.87 -9.34 -12.96
CA VAL A 62 -3.02 -9.88 -13.70
C VAL A 62 -2.58 -10.52 -15.01
N VAL A 63 -3.19 -11.64 -15.36
CA VAL A 63 -2.93 -12.41 -16.59
C VAL A 63 -3.26 -11.61 -17.84
N ARG A 64 -4.25 -10.72 -17.78
CA ARG A 64 -4.64 -9.83 -18.87
C ARG A 64 -4.83 -8.42 -18.32
N PRO A 65 -3.79 -7.55 -18.37
CA PRO A 65 -3.96 -6.17 -17.97
C PRO A 65 -4.97 -5.46 -18.90
N PRO A 66 -5.85 -4.62 -18.36
CA PRO A 66 -6.74 -3.80 -19.18
C PRO A 66 -5.93 -2.74 -19.93
N SER A 67 -6.46 -2.24 -21.05
CA SER A 67 -5.91 -1.06 -21.70
C SER A 67 -6.11 0.15 -20.78
N LEU A 68 -5.02 0.69 -20.25
CA LEU A 68 -5.06 1.89 -19.44
C LEU A 68 -5.05 3.13 -20.33
N VAL A 69 -5.85 4.12 -19.97
CA VAL A 69 -5.81 5.45 -20.58
C VAL A 69 -5.59 6.44 -19.45
N LEU A 70 -4.60 7.32 -19.60
CA LEU A 70 -4.38 8.39 -18.64
C LEU A 70 -5.53 9.41 -18.74
N GLY A 71 -6.32 9.52 -17.68
CA GLY A 71 -7.43 10.46 -17.60
C GLY A 71 -7.13 11.68 -16.71
N GLU A 72 -8.16 12.50 -16.54
CA GLU A 72 -8.15 13.66 -15.65
C GLU A 72 -7.86 13.26 -14.19
N ASP A 73 -8.54 12.21 -13.68
CA ASP A 73 -8.37 11.76 -12.30
C ASP A 73 -6.92 11.34 -12.00
N GLU A 74 -6.30 10.58 -12.91
CA GLU A 74 -4.89 10.20 -12.78
C GLU A 74 -3.95 11.40 -12.84
N LEU A 75 -4.27 12.41 -13.64
CA LEU A 75 -3.46 13.63 -13.75
C LEU A 75 -3.52 14.44 -12.44
N PHE A 76 -4.69 14.56 -11.84
CA PHE A 76 -4.85 15.14 -10.51
C PHE A 76 -4.06 14.36 -9.45
N ILE A 77 -4.11 13.03 -9.47
CA ILE A 77 -3.33 12.19 -8.55
C ILE A 77 -1.83 12.40 -8.76
N ALA A 78 -1.35 12.45 -10.00
CA ALA A 78 0.05 12.73 -10.31
C ALA A 78 0.48 14.12 -9.83
N ALA A 79 -0.37 15.15 -10.02
CA ALA A 79 -0.11 16.50 -9.51
C ALA A 79 -0.08 16.57 -7.98
N ALA A 80 -0.94 15.79 -7.29
CA ALA A 80 -0.90 15.65 -5.84
C ALA A 80 0.43 15.05 -5.37
N VAL A 81 0.93 14.00 -6.04
CA VAL A 81 2.26 13.41 -5.75
C VAL A 81 3.37 14.42 -6.04
N HIS A 82 3.29 15.19 -7.12
CA HIS A 82 4.27 16.24 -7.43
C HIS A 82 4.37 17.26 -6.30
N ASN A 83 3.23 17.80 -5.86
CA ASN A 83 3.19 18.79 -4.79
C ASN A 83 3.59 18.22 -3.43
N LEU A 84 3.27 16.94 -3.16
CA LEU A 84 3.78 16.21 -2.01
C LEU A 84 5.32 16.16 -2.01
N LEU A 85 5.93 15.76 -3.13
CA LEU A 85 7.39 15.69 -3.24
C LEU A 85 8.05 17.07 -3.18
N PHE A 86 7.34 18.13 -3.59
CA PHE A 86 7.79 19.50 -3.42
C PHE A 86 7.84 19.91 -1.95
N LEU A 87 6.85 19.52 -1.13
CA LEU A 87 6.80 19.83 0.30
C LEU A 87 7.97 19.19 1.07
N GLU A 88 8.49 18.07 0.57
CA GLU A 88 9.67 17.38 1.10
C GLU A 88 11.00 17.88 0.50
N HIS A 89 10.95 18.81 -0.46
CA HIS A 89 12.15 19.33 -1.11
C HIS A 89 12.77 20.44 -0.24
N PRO A 90 14.06 20.41 0.12
CA PRO A 90 14.66 21.39 1.05
C PRO A 90 14.71 22.86 0.58
N TRP A 91 14.15 23.15 -0.60
CA TRP A 91 13.78 24.54 -0.96
C TRP A 91 12.62 25.07 -0.11
N THR A 92 11.92 24.19 0.60
CA THR A 92 10.93 24.54 1.61
C THR A 92 11.52 25.32 2.77
N ASP A 93 12.80 25.13 3.06
CA ASP A 93 13.54 25.88 4.08
C ASP A 93 14.14 27.19 3.54
N ALA A 94 13.96 27.50 2.25
CA ALA A 94 14.45 28.74 1.68
C ALA A 94 13.68 29.94 2.24
N TRP A 95 14.37 31.06 2.43
CA TRP A 95 13.83 32.27 3.05
C TRP A 95 12.57 32.86 2.38
N TRP A 96 12.28 32.51 1.11
CA TRP A 96 11.05 32.93 0.42
C TRP A 96 9.85 32.00 0.65
N MET A 97 10.06 30.84 1.28
CA MET A 97 9.03 29.84 1.50
C MET A 97 8.48 29.97 2.91
N THR A 98 7.37 30.70 3.02
CA THR A 98 6.69 30.90 4.31
C THR A 98 5.82 29.70 4.66
N SER A 99 5.57 29.47 5.96
CA SER A 99 4.65 28.42 6.43
C SER A 99 3.26 28.52 5.79
N ARG A 100 2.80 29.75 5.47
CA ARG A 100 1.53 29.97 4.74
C ARG A 100 1.56 29.44 3.31
N ARG A 101 2.71 29.53 2.63
CA ARG A 101 2.88 28.98 1.28
C ARG A 101 2.92 27.45 1.32
N CYS A 102 3.63 26.86 2.28
CA CYS A 102 3.64 25.41 2.48
C CYS A 102 2.22 24.88 2.75
N GLU A 103 1.49 25.55 3.65
CA GLU A 103 0.09 25.20 3.94
C GLU A 103 -0.81 25.29 2.70
N ARG A 104 -0.63 26.33 1.86
CA ARG A 104 -1.37 26.43 0.60
C ARG A 104 -1.05 25.27 -0.35
N VAL A 105 0.23 24.94 -0.52
CA VAL A 105 0.64 23.82 -1.39
C VAL A 105 0.07 22.49 -0.88
N ARG A 106 0.06 22.28 0.43
CA ARG A 106 -0.57 21.13 1.10
C ARG A 106 -2.07 21.07 0.83
N GLN A 107 -2.79 22.18 0.99
CA GLN A 107 -4.23 22.26 0.71
C GLN A 107 -4.54 21.95 -0.76
N VAL A 108 -3.73 22.46 -1.69
CA VAL A 108 -3.86 22.17 -3.12
C VAL A 108 -3.60 20.69 -3.41
N ALA A 109 -2.51 20.11 -2.88
CA ALA A 109 -2.21 18.68 -3.01
C ALA A 109 -3.34 17.80 -2.44
N MET A 110 -3.92 18.20 -1.31
CA MET A 110 -5.08 17.54 -0.73
C MET A 110 -6.31 17.64 -1.64
N GLY A 111 -6.61 18.81 -2.20
CA GLY A 111 -7.72 19.00 -3.14
C GLY A 111 -7.59 18.15 -4.41
N PHE A 112 -6.36 18.01 -4.91
CA PHE A 112 -6.04 17.09 -6.00
C PHE A 112 -6.26 15.63 -5.62
N ALA A 113 -5.87 15.24 -4.40
CA ALA A 113 -6.09 13.88 -3.87
C ALA A 113 -7.54 13.58 -3.43
N GLN A 114 -8.47 14.54 -3.50
CA GLN A 114 -9.90 14.31 -3.25
C GLN A 114 -10.60 13.80 -4.53
N ARG A 115 -10.17 12.64 -5.03
CA ARG A 115 -10.84 11.93 -6.12
C ARG A 115 -11.80 10.87 -5.57
N PRO A 116 -12.85 10.46 -6.33
CA PRO A 116 -13.70 9.34 -5.94
C PRO A 116 -12.89 8.07 -5.64
N PRO A 117 -13.33 7.17 -4.75
CA PRO A 117 -12.65 5.89 -4.53
C PRO A 117 -12.64 5.02 -5.80
N ALA A 118 -11.63 4.16 -5.93
CA ALA A 118 -11.56 3.17 -7.02
C ALA A 118 -12.36 1.93 -6.60
N GLU A 119 -13.59 1.82 -7.08
CA GLU A 119 -14.49 0.71 -6.72
C GLU A 119 -14.42 -0.44 -7.74
N ASP A 120 -14.08 -0.14 -8.99
CA ASP A 120 -13.92 -1.12 -10.06
C ASP A 120 -12.45 -1.54 -10.28
N ARG A 121 -12.30 -2.73 -10.87
CA ARG A 121 -11.00 -3.37 -11.14
C ARG A 121 -10.08 -2.49 -11.98
N ASP A 122 -10.60 -1.86 -13.03
CA ASP A 122 -9.77 -1.12 -13.98
C ASP A 122 -9.22 0.16 -13.35
N ARG A 123 -10.05 0.88 -12.58
CA ARG A 123 -9.58 2.04 -11.79
C ARG A 123 -8.59 1.66 -10.70
N LEU A 124 -8.78 0.52 -10.04
CA LEU A 124 -7.81 0.02 -9.04
C LEU A 124 -6.44 -0.22 -9.67
N LEU A 125 -6.42 -0.91 -10.81
CA LEU A 125 -5.20 -1.18 -11.57
C LEU A 125 -4.59 0.11 -12.14
N ALA A 126 -5.41 1.00 -12.68
CA ALA A 126 -5.00 2.29 -13.21
C ALA A 126 -4.26 3.14 -12.17
N ARG A 127 -4.79 3.25 -10.95
CA ARG A 127 -4.18 4.02 -9.85
C ARG A 127 -2.98 3.31 -9.24
N HIS A 128 -3.02 1.99 -9.17
CA HIS A 128 -1.85 1.23 -8.74
C HIS A 128 -0.68 1.41 -9.71
N GLY A 129 -0.92 1.24 -11.01
CA GLY A 129 0.09 1.46 -12.05
C GLY A 129 0.74 2.84 -11.93
N LEU A 130 -0.04 3.88 -11.59
CA LEU A 130 0.50 5.22 -11.35
C LEU A 130 1.34 5.35 -10.06
N LEU A 131 0.89 4.72 -8.96
CA LEU A 131 1.45 4.95 -7.61
C LEU A 131 2.35 3.82 -7.07
N HIS A 132 2.58 2.74 -7.81
CA HIS A 132 3.28 1.55 -7.30
C HIS A 132 4.71 1.84 -6.79
N ASN A 133 5.39 2.85 -7.34
CA ASN A 133 6.73 3.25 -6.91
C ASN A 133 6.76 4.30 -5.81
N LEU A 134 5.62 4.82 -5.34
CA LEU A 134 5.57 5.93 -4.39
C LEU A 134 6.45 5.69 -3.14
N PHE A 135 6.39 4.47 -2.58
CA PHE A 135 7.17 4.09 -1.41
C PHE A 135 8.59 3.59 -1.72
N ALA A 136 8.91 3.40 -3.00
CA ALA A 136 10.25 3.06 -3.47
C ALA A 136 11.07 4.31 -3.85
N LEU A 137 10.46 5.50 -3.82
CA LEU A 137 11.15 6.74 -4.10
C LEU A 137 12.28 6.96 -3.09
N THR A 138 13.43 7.41 -3.59
CA THR A 138 14.57 7.78 -2.77
C THR A 138 15.11 9.13 -3.22
N ARG A 139 15.55 9.94 -2.25
CA ARG A 139 16.25 11.19 -2.51
C ARG A 139 17.75 10.97 -2.33
N THR A 140 18.54 11.31 -3.34
CA THR A 140 20.01 11.28 -3.24
C THR A 140 20.52 12.66 -2.86
N ASP A 141 21.07 12.76 -1.65
CA ASP A 141 21.63 13.98 -1.10
C ASP A 141 23.16 13.92 -1.18
N VAL A 142 23.78 15.00 -1.65
CA VAL A 142 25.23 15.08 -1.83
C VAL A 142 25.80 16.21 -0.99
N LYS A 143 26.60 15.88 0.01
CA LYS A 143 27.37 16.86 0.79
C LYS A 143 28.78 16.96 0.22
N LEU A 144 29.12 18.14 -0.32
CA LEU A 144 30.47 18.50 -0.71
C LEU A 144 31.15 19.27 0.41
N THR A 145 32.33 18.84 0.82
CA THR A 145 33.22 19.59 1.73
C THR A 145 34.50 19.95 0.98
N TRP A 146 35.04 21.15 1.21
CA TRP A 146 36.31 21.62 0.66
C TRP A 146 36.99 22.56 1.65
N TRP A 147 38.22 23.00 1.35
CA TRP A 147 39.05 23.72 2.33
C TRP A 147 38.47 25.04 2.89
N THR A 148 37.54 25.71 2.18
CA THR A 148 36.88 26.94 2.66
C THR A 148 35.44 26.76 3.11
N GLY A 149 34.88 25.55 3.07
CA GLY A 149 33.49 25.36 3.48
C GLY A 149 32.86 24.06 3.02
N SER A 150 31.54 24.03 3.07
CA SER A 150 30.76 22.88 2.62
C SER A 150 29.43 23.33 2.02
N ALA A 151 28.85 22.50 1.15
CA ALA A 151 27.50 22.67 0.63
C ALA A 151 26.82 21.32 0.52
N THR A 152 25.56 21.25 0.93
CA THR A 152 24.71 20.08 0.76
C THR A 152 23.73 20.34 -0.38
N PHE A 153 23.61 19.38 -1.29
CA PHE A 153 22.70 19.39 -2.43
C PHE A 153 21.68 18.28 -2.20
N TYR A 154 20.44 18.65 -1.94
CA TYR A 154 19.38 17.70 -1.64
C TYR A 154 18.63 17.33 -2.91
N GLY A 155 18.66 16.06 -3.31
CA GLY A 155 18.07 15.59 -4.57
C GLY A 155 18.66 16.23 -5.84
N GLN A 156 19.73 17.02 -5.74
CA GLN A 156 20.29 17.79 -6.85
C GLN A 156 21.75 17.41 -7.11
N ARG A 157 22.13 17.40 -8.38
CA ARG A 157 23.52 17.18 -8.75
C ARG A 157 24.35 18.42 -8.42
N PRO A 158 25.49 18.28 -7.69
CA PRO A 158 26.33 19.42 -7.40
C PRO A 158 26.87 20.08 -8.68
N PRO A 159 26.90 21.42 -8.76
CA PRO A 159 27.48 22.15 -9.89
C PRO A 159 28.90 21.67 -10.18
N ALA A 160 29.21 21.40 -11.45
CA ALA A 160 30.53 20.87 -11.85
C ALA A 160 31.70 21.75 -11.37
N ARG A 161 31.49 23.08 -11.28
CA ARG A 161 32.49 24.04 -10.78
C ARG A 161 32.95 23.78 -9.33
N LEU A 162 32.09 23.23 -8.48
CA LEU A 162 32.44 22.92 -7.09
C LEU A 162 33.27 21.64 -6.96
N ARG A 163 33.19 20.76 -7.97
CA ARG A 163 33.99 19.53 -8.08
C ARG A 163 35.30 19.71 -8.83
N ARG A 164 35.59 20.91 -9.37
CA ARG A 164 36.85 21.20 -10.05
C ARG A 164 38.01 21.27 -9.05
N TRP A 165 39.18 20.77 -9.48
CA TRP A 165 40.43 20.71 -8.72
C TRP A 165 40.31 20.00 -7.37
N PRO A 166 39.86 18.73 -7.34
CA PRO A 166 39.59 18.01 -6.10
C PRO A 166 40.82 17.94 -5.18
N THR A 167 42.02 17.74 -5.73
CA THR A 167 43.27 17.67 -4.96
C THR A 167 43.67 19.01 -4.35
N VAL A 168 43.62 20.10 -5.12
CA VAL A 168 44.02 21.44 -4.66
C VAL A 168 43.03 21.97 -3.62
N ARG A 169 41.74 21.74 -3.83
CA ARG A 169 40.68 22.23 -2.95
C ARG A 169 40.29 21.27 -1.83
N ARG A 170 40.90 20.08 -1.77
CA ARG A 170 40.53 18.98 -0.86
C ARG A 170 39.03 18.71 -0.88
N VAL A 171 38.47 18.56 -2.07
CA VAL A 171 37.03 18.30 -2.24
C VAL A 171 36.73 16.86 -1.85
N SER A 172 35.85 16.66 -0.87
CA SER A 172 35.29 15.37 -0.50
C SER A 172 33.79 15.35 -0.76
N GLU A 173 33.31 14.24 -1.31
CA GLU A 173 31.90 14.02 -1.65
C GLU A 173 31.34 12.93 -0.74
N HIS A 174 30.26 13.23 -0.03
CA HIS A 174 29.51 12.26 0.76
C HIS A 174 28.10 12.17 0.20
N VAL A 175 27.71 10.97 -0.21
CA VAL A 175 26.40 10.69 -0.82
C VAL A 175 25.54 9.94 0.18
N THR A 176 24.39 10.51 0.52
CA THR A 176 23.38 9.90 1.39
C THR A 176 22.13 9.62 0.56
N ARG A 177 21.47 8.48 0.80
CA ARG A 177 20.16 8.17 0.22
C ARG A 177 19.11 8.20 1.31
N ALA A 178 18.17 9.14 1.23
CA ALA A 178 17.01 9.18 2.10
C ALA A 178 15.87 8.40 1.43
N SER A 179 15.24 7.49 2.17
CA SER A 179 14.02 6.83 1.71
C SER A 179 12.87 7.83 1.83
N TYR A 180 12.05 7.96 0.79
CA TYR A 180 10.83 8.75 0.96
C TYR A 180 9.89 8.09 1.96
N ALA A 181 9.91 6.76 2.15
CA ALA A 181 9.09 6.13 3.19
C ALA A 181 9.34 6.74 4.59
N ASP A 182 10.58 7.13 4.88
CA ASP A 182 10.94 7.77 6.15
C ASP A 182 10.47 9.23 6.19
N LEU A 183 10.50 9.92 5.04
CA LEU A 183 10.07 11.32 4.89
C LEU A 183 8.54 11.47 4.91
N LEU A 184 7.81 10.50 4.37
CA LEU A 184 6.35 10.47 4.35
C LEU A 184 5.73 10.30 5.75
N GLY A 185 6.55 10.01 6.77
CA GLY A 185 6.15 10.01 8.17
C GLY A 185 6.11 11.39 8.82
N ASP A 186 6.47 12.47 8.10
CA ASP A 186 6.34 13.84 8.61
C ASP A 186 4.84 14.18 8.81
N PRO A 187 4.41 14.59 10.03
CA PRO A 187 3.03 14.99 10.32
C PRO A 187 2.46 16.04 9.35
N ASP A 188 3.33 16.86 8.76
CA ASP A 188 2.97 17.91 7.83
C ASP A 188 2.53 17.38 6.45
N VAL A 189 2.97 16.18 6.03
CA VAL A 189 2.57 15.59 4.75
C VAL A 189 1.74 14.32 4.91
N GLU A 190 1.75 13.69 6.09
CA GLU A 190 1.00 12.48 6.42
C GLU A 190 -0.46 12.51 5.92
N PRO A 191 -1.24 13.62 6.07
CA PRO A 191 -2.62 13.64 5.58
C PRO A 191 -2.74 13.45 4.05
N VAL A 192 -1.83 14.06 3.28
CA VAL A 192 -1.81 13.95 1.81
C VAL A 192 -1.44 12.52 1.41
N VAL A 193 -0.44 11.93 2.09
CA VAL A 193 -0.03 10.55 1.86
C VAL A 193 -1.16 9.58 2.19
N ALA A 194 -1.79 9.72 3.35
CA ALA A 194 -2.92 8.89 3.75
C ALA A 194 -4.08 8.99 2.74
N GLN A 195 -4.31 10.18 2.17
CA GLN A 195 -5.32 10.36 1.14
C GLN A 195 -4.92 9.68 -0.18
N LEU A 196 -3.69 9.84 -0.65
CA LEU A 196 -3.20 9.17 -1.87
C LEU A 196 -3.24 7.64 -1.76
N VAL A 197 -2.88 7.10 -0.59
CA VAL A 197 -2.95 5.67 -0.29
C VAL A 197 -4.40 5.17 -0.32
N ARG A 198 -5.36 5.95 0.21
CA ARG A 198 -6.79 5.65 0.11
C ARG A 198 -7.31 5.63 -1.34
N LEU A 199 -6.72 6.42 -2.24
CA LEU A 199 -7.11 6.40 -3.66
C LEU A 199 -6.61 5.16 -4.40
N SER A 200 -5.47 4.60 -3.98
CA SER A 200 -4.88 3.38 -4.54
C SER A 200 -4.71 2.31 -3.44
N PRO A 201 -5.82 1.70 -2.98
CA PRO A 201 -5.74 0.68 -1.93
C PRO A 201 -4.90 -0.53 -2.36
N LEU A 202 -4.82 -0.82 -3.67
CA LEU A 202 -3.95 -1.88 -4.18
C LEU A 202 -2.46 -1.55 -3.96
N THR A 203 -2.04 -0.28 -4.09
CA THR A 203 -0.68 0.14 -3.71
C THR A 203 -0.44 -0.04 -2.21
N ASP A 204 -1.40 0.27 -1.36
CA ASP A 204 -1.30 0.07 0.09
C ASP A 204 -1.09 -1.42 0.45
N LEU A 205 -1.92 -2.28 -0.13
CA LEU A 205 -1.88 -3.73 0.06
C LEU A 205 -0.57 -4.35 -0.42
N LEU A 206 0.01 -3.86 -1.53
CA LEU A 206 1.20 -4.45 -2.16
C LEU A 206 2.55 -3.87 -1.69
N SER A 207 2.58 -2.59 -1.30
CA SER A 207 3.83 -1.91 -0.95
C SER A 207 4.18 -2.06 0.54
N GLN A 208 3.15 -2.17 1.37
CA GLN A 208 3.23 -2.39 2.81
C GLN A 208 4.34 -1.61 3.55
N PRO A 209 4.36 -0.26 3.47
CA PRO A 209 5.39 0.55 4.13
C PRO A 209 5.39 0.31 5.64
N ARG A 210 6.58 0.09 6.22
CA ARG A 210 6.74 -0.18 7.65
C ARG A 210 6.18 0.95 8.52
N ASP A 211 6.45 2.19 8.11
CA ASP A 211 6.13 3.43 8.83
C ASP A 211 5.05 4.26 8.12
N GLY A 212 4.26 3.63 7.24
CA GLY A 212 3.18 4.30 6.53
C GLY A 212 1.86 4.40 7.31
N PRO A 213 0.86 5.11 6.77
CA PRO A 213 -0.46 5.19 7.37
C PRO A 213 -1.06 3.79 7.55
N PRO A 214 -1.93 3.60 8.56
CA PRO A 214 -2.58 2.32 8.78
C PRO A 214 -3.48 1.94 7.60
N LEU A 215 -3.37 0.69 7.14
CA LEU A 215 -4.24 0.11 6.12
C LEU A 215 -5.72 0.35 6.43
N ASP A 216 -6.44 0.86 5.43
CA ASP A 216 -7.88 1.11 5.50
C ASP A 216 -8.67 0.07 4.70
N TRP A 217 -9.25 -0.90 5.41
CA TRP A 217 -10.06 -1.94 4.80
C TRP A 217 -11.32 -1.43 4.10
N SER A 218 -11.84 -0.27 4.48
CA SER A 218 -13.02 0.29 3.80
C SER A 218 -12.74 0.62 2.34
N ALA A 219 -11.53 1.09 2.04
CA ALA A 219 -11.07 1.32 0.67
C ALA A 219 -10.54 0.03 0.02
N ALA A 220 -9.88 -0.84 0.79
CA ALA A 220 -9.15 -1.98 0.25
C ALA A 220 -9.98 -3.23 -0.05
N VAL A 221 -11.18 -3.35 0.52
CA VAL A 221 -12.00 -4.56 0.36
C VAL A 221 -12.43 -4.81 -1.09
N CYS A 222 -12.59 -3.77 -1.92
CA CYS A 222 -12.96 -3.93 -3.33
C CYS A 222 -11.90 -4.76 -4.10
N ALA A 223 -10.61 -4.56 -3.82
CA ALA A 223 -9.52 -5.32 -4.44
C ALA A 223 -9.58 -6.81 -4.06
N LEU A 224 -10.05 -7.14 -2.86
CA LEU A 224 -10.16 -8.54 -2.41
C LEU A 224 -11.35 -9.30 -3.01
N ARG A 225 -12.32 -8.59 -3.59
CA ARG A 225 -13.45 -9.22 -4.29
C ARG A 225 -13.04 -9.76 -5.67
N ASP A 226 -11.94 -9.27 -6.22
CA ASP A 226 -11.32 -9.83 -7.41
C ASP A 226 -10.31 -10.93 -7.00
N LEU A 227 -10.56 -12.17 -7.44
CA LEU A 227 -9.75 -13.33 -7.05
C LEU A 227 -8.30 -13.25 -7.54
N GLU A 228 -8.06 -12.55 -8.65
CA GLU A 228 -6.73 -12.40 -9.21
C GLU A 228 -5.92 -11.39 -8.41
N LEU A 229 -6.52 -10.24 -8.10
CA LEU A 229 -5.90 -9.23 -7.23
C LEU A 229 -5.70 -9.77 -5.81
N ALA A 230 -6.69 -10.45 -5.23
CA ALA A 230 -6.54 -11.07 -3.91
C ALA A 230 -5.35 -12.04 -3.87
N ARG A 231 -5.18 -12.87 -4.91
CA ARG A 231 -4.03 -13.78 -5.02
C ARG A 231 -2.71 -13.04 -5.17
N ALA A 232 -2.65 -12.00 -6.00
CA ALA A 232 -1.46 -11.16 -6.16
C ALA A 232 -1.05 -10.52 -4.82
N VAL A 233 -2.03 -9.96 -4.08
CA VAL A 233 -1.81 -9.41 -2.73
C VAL A 233 -1.33 -10.49 -1.77
N ALA A 234 -1.91 -11.70 -1.81
CA ALA A 234 -1.48 -12.80 -0.96
C ALA A 234 -0.02 -13.20 -1.20
N TYR A 235 0.36 -13.41 -2.46
CA TYR A 235 1.72 -13.80 -2.81
C TYR A 235 2.72 -12.69 -2.51
N ARG A 236 2.37 -11.42 -2.74
CA ARG A 236 3.22 -10.29 -2.38
C ARG A 236 3.40 -10.15 -0.87
N THR A 237 2.33 -10.36 -0.10
CA THR A 237 2.36 -10.27 1.37
C THR A 237 3.23 -11.36 2.00
N LEU A 238 3.16 -12.56 1.44
CA LEU A 238 3.90 -13.71 1.96
C LEU A 238 5.35 -13.74 1.46
N GLY A 239 5.62 -13.19 0.27
CA GLY A 239 6.96 -12.95 -0.25
C GLY A 239 7.93 -14.13 -0.06
N ASP A 240 9.18 -13.81 0.31
CA ASP A 240 10.12 -14.80 0.81
C ASP A 240 9.77 -15.11 2.28
N LEU A 241 9.28 -16.33 2.54
CA LEU A 241 8.84 -16.80 3.86
C LEU A 241 10.01 -17.14 4.80
N SER A 242 11.16 -16.48 4.64
CA SER A 242 12.34 -16.69 5.46
C SER A 242 12.21 -16.01 6.84
N GLY A 243 11.60 -16.71 7.80
CA GLY A 243 11.58 -16.32 9.21
C GLY A 243 10.37 -15.49 9.65
N VAL A 244 10.42 -14.98 10.89
CA VAL A 244 9.27 -14.30 11.53
C VAL A 244 8.97 -12.95 10.88
N ASP A 245 9.99 -12.28 10.33
CA ASP A 245 9.81 -10.97 9.69
C ASP A 245 8.89 -11.05 8.46
N ALA A 246 8.84 -12.22 7.80
CA ALA A 246 7.91 -12.50 6.70
C ALA A 246 6.42 -12.42 7.12
N LEU A 247 6.12 -12.57 8.42
CA LEU A 247 4.76 -12.47 8.94
C LEU A 247 4.31 -11.02 9.20
N THR A 248 5.23 -10.05 9.10
CA THR A 248 4.94 -8.64 9.44
C THR A 248 3.79 -8.08 8.59
N GLY A 249 3.79 -8.40 7.29
CA GLY A 249 2.75 -7.95 6.37
C GLY A 249 1.36 -8.47 6.71
N ALA A 250 1.24 -9.78 6.86
CA ALA A 250 -0.02 -10.45 7.22
C ALA A 250 -0.50 -10.04 8.62
N ALA A 251 0.41 -9.88 9.59
CA ALA A 251 0.06 -9.38 10.92
C ALA A 251 -0.49 -7.95 10.88
N ARG A 252 0.13 -7.06 10.09
CA ARG A 252 -0.33 -5.67 9.92
C ARG A 252 -1.72 -5.60 9.29
N MET A 253 -2.01 -6.46 8.30
CA MET A 253 -3.33 -6.62 7.71
C MET A 253 -4.37 -7.09 8.73
N ALA A 254 -4.03 -8.08 9.56
CA ALA A 254 -4.88 -8.55 10.65
C ALA A 254 -5.11 -7.47 11.72
N ALA A 255 -4.08 -6.68 12.08
CA ALA A 255 -4.22 -5.56 13.01
C ALA A 255 -5.15 -4.46 12.46
N ALA A 256 -5.10 -4.20 11.15
CA ALA A 256 -6.04 -3.29 10.50
C ALA A 256 -7.47 -3.85 10.54
N PHE A 257 -7.63 -5.17 10.35
CA PHE A 257 -8.93 -5.83 10.41
C PHE A 257 -9.56 -5.73 11.81
N GLU A 258 -8.76 -5.92 12.88
CA GLU A 258 -9.22 -5.73 14.26
C GLU A 258 -9.83 -4.35 14.49
N ARG A 259 -9.17 -3.28 14.03
CA ARG A 259 -9.66 -1.90 14.23
C ARG A 259 -10.89 -1.60 13.37
N TRP A 260 -10.92 -2.17 12.18
CA TRP A 260 -11.96 -1.91 11.20
C TRP A 260 -13.27 -2.65 11.51
N VAL A 261 -13.21 -3.90 12.00
CA VAL A 261 -14.42 -4.68 12.34
C VAL A 261 -15.22 -4.03 13.49
N ASP A 262 -14.56 -3.25 14.35
CA ASP A 262 -15.20 -2.49 15.42
C ASP A 262 -15.97 -1.25 14.91
N ARG A 263 -15.82 -0.87 13.64
CA ARG A 263 -16.54 0.25 12.99
C ARG A 263 -17.82 -0.18 12.27
N THR A 264 -18.34 -1.37 12.58
CA THR A 264 -19.57 -1.94 11.99
C THR A 264 -19.62 -1.90 10.45
N PRO A 265 -18.60 -2.47 9.75
CA PRO A 265 -18.63 -2.57 8.29
C PRO A 265 -19.72 -3.54 7.79
N ALA A 266 -20.01 -3.51 6.48
CA ALA A 266 -20.96 -4.45 5.88
C ALA A 266 -20.50 -5.91 6.04
N ALA A 267 -21.42 -6.84 6.30
CA ALA A 267 -21.09 -8.26 6.51
C ALA A 267 -20.38 -8.89 5.31
N ALA A 268 -20.74 -8.49 4.08
CA ALA A 268 -20.07 -8.97 2.88
C ALA A 268 -18.58 -8.59 2.89
N ASP A 269 -18.25 -7.40 3.36
CA ASP A 269 -16.88 -6.91 3.46
C ASP A 269 -16.13 -7.64 4.59
N VAL A 270 -16.77 -7.82 5.75
CA VAL A 270 -16.19 -8.61 6.86
C VAL A 270 -15.84 -10.01 6.36
N ARG A 271 -16.75 -10.67 5.63
CA ARG A 271 -16.50 -12.01 5.07
C ARG A 271 -15.36 -11.99 4.06
N ALA A 272 -15.30 -11.01 3.16
CA ALA A 272 -14.23 -10.93 2.16
C ALA A 272 -12.84 -10.76 2.80
N VAL A 273 -12.68 -9.82 3.73
CA VAL A 273 -11.41 -9.59 4.42
C VAL A 273 -11.05 -10.79 5.31
N ALA A 274 -12.01 -11.34 6.04
CA ALA A 274 -11.79 -12.49 6.91
C ALA A 274 -11.37 -13.74 6.12
N ALA A 275 -12.05 -14.04 5.01
CA ALA A 275 -11.70 -15.15 4.12
C ALA A 275 -10.29 -14.96 3.52
N PHE A 276 -9.93 -13.73 3.12
CA PHE A 276 -8.60 -13.41 2.65
C PHE A 276 -7.52 -13.66 3.73
N LEU A 277 -7.72 -13.20 4.96
CA LEU A 277 -6.78 -13.43 6.06
C LEU A 277 -6.65 -14.91 6.44
N VAL A 278 -7.75 -15.67 6.43
CA VAL A 278 -7.72 -17.13 6.61
C VAL A 278 -6.97 -17.80 5.46
N HIS A 279 -7.11 -17.31 4.24
CA HIS A 279 -6.36 -17.81 3.09
C HIS A 279 -4.85 -17.55 3.24
N LEU A 280 -4.43 -16.37 3.73
CA LEU A 280 -3.03 -16.10 4.04
C LEU A 280 -2.48 -17.10 5.07
N ASP A 281 -3.23 -17.37 6.13
CA ASP A 281 -2.81 -18.34 7.15
C ASP A 281 -2.70 -19.78 6.59
N ALA A 282 -3.63 -20.16 5.72
CA ALA A 282 -3.56 -21.45 5.04
C ALA A 282 -2.36 -21.56 4.08
N LEU A 283 -2.02 -20.49 3.37
CA LEU A 283 -0.83 -20.46 2.50
C LEU A 283 0.46 -20.61 3.31
N LEU A 284 0.54 -20.03 4.52
CA LEU A 284 1.65 -20.26 5.44
C LEU A 284 1.77 -21.74 5.84
N ALA A 285 0.65 -22.37 6.19
CA ALA A 285 0.62 -23.79 6.50
C ALA A 285 1.06 -24.65 5.30
N VAL A 286 0.56 -24.34 4.10
CA VAL A 286 0.88 -25.05 2.85
C VAL A 286 2.37 -24.91 2.48
N ALA A 287 2.95 -23.72 2.66
CA ALA A 287 4.37 -23.50 2.41
C ALA A 287 5.24 -24.46 3.23
N GLU A 288 4.91 -24.65 4.51
CA GLU A 288 5.63 -25.61 5.37
C GLU A 288 5.38 -27.08 4.99
N ALA A 289 4.23 -27.41 4.39
CA ALA A 289 3.93 -28.78 3.93
C ALA A 289 4.91 -29.26 2.86
N ARG A 290 5.49 -28.34 2.07
CA ARG A 290 6.46 -28.67 1.02
C ARG A 290 7.86 -28.95 1.56
N GLU A 291 8.16 -28.44 2.75
CA GLU A 291 9.49 -28.51 3.35
C GLU A 291 9.62 -29.60 4.42
N ARG A 292 8.50 -30.10 4.96
CA ARG A 292 8.49 -30.96 6.15
C ARG A 292 7.41 -32.05 6.09
N ASP A 293 7.50 -32.98 7.03
CA ASP A 293 6.40 -33.88 7.36
C ASP A 293 5.15 -33.06 7.76
N ALA A 294 4.00 -33.39 7.18
CA ALA A 294 2.74 -32.68 7.39
C ALA A 294 2.31 -32.65 8.87
N ASP A 295 2.71 -33.68 9.63
CA ASP A 295 2.40 -33.82 11.06
C ASP A 295 3.44 -33.15 11.97
N ALA A 296 4.58 -32.70 11.43
CA ALA A 296 5.62 -32.02 12.19
C ALA A 296 5.16 -30.66 12.72
N ALA A 297 5.80 -30.24 13.81
CA ALA A 297 5.57 -28.93 14.38
C ALA A 297 6.06 -27.81 13.45
N SER A 298 5.25 -26.75 13.31
CA SER A 298 5.66 -25.51 12.64
C SER A 298 6.76 -24.81 13.44
N ALA A 299 7.98 -24.76 12.91
CA ALA A 299 9.04 -23.93 13.49
C ALA A 299 8.68 -22.44 13.37
N LEU A 300 7.95 -22.05 12.32
CA LEU A 300 7.49 -20.69 12.13
C LEU A 300 6.53 -20.27 13.25
N LEU A 301 5.47 -21.05 13.51
CA LEU A 301 4.54 -20.77 14.61
C LEU A 301 5.23 -20.85 15.96
N ALA A 302 6.04 -21.87 16.22
CA ALA A 302 6.76 -22.01 17.48
C ALA A 302 7.62 -20.77 17.77
N SER A 303 8.30 -20.26 16.73
CA SER A 303 9.10 -19.05 16.80
C SER A 303 8.24 -17.79 16.99
N ALA A 304 7.16 -17.65 16.21
CA ALA A 304 6.29 -16.47 16.19
C ALA A 304 5.43 -16.34 17.46
N LEU A 305 5.03 -17.47 18.06
CA LEU A 305 4.17 -17.57 19.24
C LEU A 305 4.97 -17.91 20.52
N ALA A 306 6.29 -17.91 20.47
CA ALA A 306 7.16 -18.09 21.64
C ALA A 306 6.87 -17.02 22.72
N PRO A 307 6.64 -17.38 24.00
CA PRO A 307 6.34 -16.43 25.08
C PRO A 307 7.39 -15.32 25.22
N GLU A 308 8.66 -15.65 25.01
CA GLU A 308 9.81 -14.74 25.09
C GLU A 308 9.73 -13.62 24.05
N ARG A 309 8.99 -13.85 22.96
CA ARG A 309 8.77 -12.86 21.89
C ARG A 309 7.53 -12.02 22.09
N ALA A 310 6.69 -12.27 23.10
CA ALA A 310 5.39 -11.60 23.25
C ALA A 310 5.47 -10.05 23.13
N ALA A 311 6.50 -9.43 23.73
CA ALA A 311 6.71 -7.98 23.67
C ALA A 311 7.18 -7.44 22.29
N ARG A 312 7.68 -8.32 21.41
CA ARG A 312 8.21 -7.97 20.08
C ARG A 312 7.35 -8.51 18.94
N ARG A 313 6.21 -9.17 19.24
CA ARG A 313 5.35 -9.71 18.19
C ARG A 313 4.77 -8.57 17.36
N PRO A 314 4.77 -8.68 16.01
CA PRO A 314 4.02 -7.77 15.17
C PRO A 314 2.55 -7.70 15.66
N ARG A 315 2.02 -6.48 15.75
CA ARG A 315 0.62 -6.28 16.12
C ARG A 315 -0.28 -7.00 15.12
N GLY A 316 -1.34 -7.64 15.60
CA GLY A 316 -2.31 -8.38 14.77
C GLY A 316 -1.94 -9.83 14.50
N LEU A 317 -0.72 -10.27 14.84
CA LEU A 317 -0.28 -11.66 14.64
C LEU A 317 -1.16 -12.66 15.41
N GLY A 318 -1.57 -12.32 16.64
CA GLY A 318 -2.49 -13.14 17.42
C GLY A 318 -3.86 -13.29 16.74
N THR A 319 -4.39 -12.20 16.17
CA THR A 319 -5.64 -12.26 15.40
C THR A 319 -5.49 -13.05 14.13
N LEU A 320 -4.40 -12.86 13.36
CA LEU A 320 -4.15 -13.62 12.13
C LEU A 320 -4.30 -15.13 12.36
N PHE A 321 -3.62 -15.64 13.39
CA PHE A 321 -3.65 -17.08 13.70
C PHE A 321 -4.92 -17.52 14.41
N ALA A 322 -5.51 -16.71 15.30
CA ALA A 322 -6.76 -17.07 15.98
C ALA A 322 -8.00 -17.01 15.09
N LEU A 323 -7.93 -16.29 13.95
CA LEU A 323 -9.07 -15.99 13.10
C LEU A 323 -9.78 -17.23 12.52
N PRO A 324 -9.09 -18.27 11.99
CA PRO A 324 -9.75 -19.48 11.48
C PRO A 324 -10.58 -20.19 12.55
N ASP A 325 -10.05 -20.33 13.77
CA ASP A 325 -10.78 -20.96 14.88
C ASP A 325 -11.94 -20.09 15.38
N ALA A 326 -11.75 -18.76 15.43
CA ALA A 326 -12.81 -17.84 15.81
C ALA A 326 -13.96 -17.85 14.79
N LEU A 327 -13.66 -17.85 13.49
CA LEU A 327 -14.65 -17.96 12.43
C LEU A 327 -15.37 -19.31 12.46
N ALA A 328 -14.66 -20.42 12.70
CA ALA A 328 -15.30 -21.72 12.83
C ALA A 328 -16.31 -21.80 13.99
N ARG A 329 -16.15 -20.97 15.05
CA ARG A 329 -17.14 -20.81 16.14
C ARG A 329 -18.35 -19.95 15.75
N VAL A 330 -18.26 -19.19 14.66
CA VAL A 330 -19.37 -18.40 14.08
C VAL A 330 -20.09 -19.22 13.01
N ASP A 331 -19.34 -19.73 12.05
CA ASP A 331 -19.76 -20.58 10.96
C ASP A 331 -18.58 -21.49 10.56
N PRO A 332 -18.68 -22.82 10.71
CA PRO A 332 -17.60 -23.75 10.37
C PRO A 332 -17.07 -23.59 8.94
N THR A 333 -17.89 -23.13 7.99
CA THR A 333 -17.49 -22.94 6.59
C THR A 333 -16.56 -21.75 6.38
N LEU A 334 -16.52 -20.79 7.31
CA LEU A 334 -15.67 -19.60 7.23
C LEU A 334 -14.26 -19.82 7.78
N GLY A 335 -14.06 -20.85 8.60
CA GLY A 335 -12.77 -21.15 9.22
C GLY A 335 -11.80 -21.94 8.34
N GLU A 336 -12.20 -22.28 7.11
CA GLU A 336 -11.45 -23.16 6.21
C GLU A 336 -11.56 -22.64 4.77
N PRO A 337 -10.43 -22.38 4.08
CA PRO A 337 -10.46 -22.08 2.66
C PRO A 337 -11.05 -23.22 1.83
N PRO A 338 -11.85 -22.91 0.79
CA PRO A 338 -12.43 -23.92 -0.08
C PRO A 338 -11.33 -24.71 -0.82
N GLY A 339 -11.58 -26.00 -1.08
CA GLY A 339 -10.68 -26.88 -1.82
C GLY A 339 -9.50 -27.44 -1.03
N LEU A 340 -9.22 -26.97 0.21
CA LEU A 340 -8.12 -27.54 1.01
C LEU A 340 -8.25 -29.03 1.30
N ARG A 341 -9.49 -29.55 1.32
CA ARG A 341 -9.77 -30.97 1.58
C ARG A 341 -9.50 -31.87 0.37
N ASP A 342 -9.31 -31.29 -0.81
CA ASP A 342 -9.06 -32.03 -2.04
C ASP A 342 -7.65 -32.65 -2.07
N ASP A 343 -6.73 -32.11 -1.27
CA ASP A 343 -5.38 -32.65 -1.05
C ASP A 343 -5.19 -33.08 0.42
N ALA A 344 -5.03 -34.38 0.64
CA ALA A 344 -4.92 -34.96 1.97
C ALA A 344 -3.65 -34.53 2.74
N ALA A 345 -2.56 -34.20 2.06
CA ALA A 345 -1.34 -33.72 2.70
C ALA A 345 -1.51 -32.27 3.18
N VAL A 346 -2.05 -31.41 2.32
CA VAL A 346 -2.39 -30.02 2.65
C VAL A 346 -3.40 -29.95 3.80
N TRP A 347 -4.45 -30.78 3.74
CA TRP A 347 -5.46 -30.82 4.81
C TRP A 347 -4.88 -31.23 6.16
N ARG A 348 -4.04 -32.28 6.19
CA ARG A 348 -3.35 -32.70 7.43
C ARG A 348 -2.48 -31.59 7.99
N ARG A 349 -1.69 -30.94 7.12
CA ARG A 349 -0.83 -29.82 7.53
C ARG A 349 -1.63 -28.66 8.10
N TRP A 350 -2.75 -28.27 7.46
CA TRP A 350 -3.64 -27.22 7.95
C TRP A 350 -4.25 -27.55 9.32
N ARG A 351 -4.71 -28.79 9.52
CA ARG A 351 -5.23 -29.24 10.82
C ARG A 351 -4.17 -29.20 11.91
N GLN A 352 -2.94 -29.62 11.60
CA GLN A 352 -1.83 -29.57 12.52
C GLN A 352 -1.47 -28.12 12.86
N HIS A 353 -1.37 -27.23 11.87
CA HIS A 353 -1.16 -25.80 12.05
C HIS A 353 -2.17 -25.18 13.02
N ARG A 354 -3.48 -25.37 12.78
CA ARG A 354 -4.53 -24.88 13.67
C ARG A 354 -4.48 -25.49 15.07
N ARG A 355 -4.13 -26.76 15.20
CA ARG A 355 -3.93 -27.39 16.53
C ARG A 355 -2.84 -26.67 17.31
N GLN A 356 -1.70 -26.41 16.69
CA GLN A 356 -0.59 -25.71 17.34
C GLN A 356 -0.96 -24.28 17.74
N VAL A 357 -1.73 -23.58 16.90
CA VAL A 357 -2.25 -22.25 17.25
C VAL A 357 -3.14 -22.32 18.48
N ARG A 358 -4.06 -23.29 18.58
CA ARG A 358 -4.90 -23.48 19.78
C ARG A 358 -4.09 -23.85 21.01
N ASP A 359 -3.06 -24.68 20.87
CA ASP A 359 -2.19 -25.03 21.99
C ASP A 359 -1.37 -23.80 22.49
N ALA A 360 -1.08 -22.85 21.59
CA ALA A 360 -0.31 -21.64 21.89
C ALA A 360 -1.17 -20.40 22.24
N SER A 361 -2.46 -20.41 21.91
CA SER A 361 -3.39 -19.29 22.09
C SER A 361 -4.42 -19.65 23.16
N SER A 362 -4.78 -18.72 24.04
CA SER A 362 -5.82 -19.00 25.03
C SER A 362 -7.20 -19.05 24.37
N ASP A 363 -8.06 -19.96 24.85
CA ASP A 363 -9.46 -20.05 24.40
C ASP A 363 -10.20 -18.72 24.53
N ALA A 364 -9.85 -17.93 25.56
CA ALA A 364 -10.39 -16.59 25.78
C ALA A 364 -10.14 -15.63 24.61
N VAL A 365 -8.98 -15.69 23.95
CA VAL A 365 -8.68 -14.84 22.77
C VAL A 365 -9.57 -15.25 21.60
N ILE A 366 -9.71 -16.55 21.35
CA ILE A 366 -10.54 -17.08 20.27
C ILE A 366 -12.02 -16.75 20.52
N ASP A 367 -12.51 -16.90 21.75
CA ASP A 367 -13.88 -16.57 22.13
C ASP A 367 -14.20 -15.08 22.00
N ALA A 368 -13.28 -14.21 22.44
CA ALA A 368 -13.44 -12.77 22.31
C ALA A 368 -13.52 -12.35 20.84
N LEU A 369 -12.65 -12.91 19.99
CA LEU A 369 -12.65 -12.64 18.54
C LEU A 369 -13.95 -13.17 17.89
N ALA A 370 -14.39 -14.38 18.23
CA ALA A 370 -15.63 -14.96 17.74
C ALA A 370 -16.85 -14.12 18.13
N ALA A 371 -16.93 -13.66 19.39
CA ALA A 371 -18.01 -12.79 19.86
C ALA A 371 -18.06 -11.47 19.08
N ARG A 372 -16.91 -10.87 18.79
CA ARG A 372 -16.82 -9.66 17.96
C ARG A 372 -17.29 -9.90 16.53
N LEU A 373 -16.87 -11.01 15.91
CA LEU A 373 -17.27 -11.38 14.56
C LEU A 373 -18.78 -11.65 14.46
N ARG A 374 -19.39 -12.32 15.45
CA ARG A 374 -20.85 -12.53 15.49
C ARG A 374 -21.60 -11.20 15.48
N ARG A 375 -21.18 -10.23 16.30
CA ARG A 375 -21.80 -8.90 16.34
C ARG A 375 -21.69 -8.19 15.00
N ALA A 376 -20.49 -8.17 14.40
CA ALA A 376 -20.27 -7.51 13.11
C ALA A 376 -21.08 -8.15 11.97
N LEU A 377 -21.18 -9.48 11.94
CA LEU A 377 -21.94 -10.19 10.92
C LEU A 377 -23.46 -10.11 11.13
N ALA A 378 -23.94 -10.01 12.38
CA ALA A 378 -25.36 -9.84 12.70
C ALA A 378 -25.88 -8.43 12.40
N ALA A 379 -25.16 -7.38 12.82
CA ALA A 379 -25.58 -5.98 12.60
C ALA A 379 -25.82 -5.65 11.11
N ALA A 380 -25.04 -6.29 10.23
CA ALA A 380 -25.19 -6.11 8.80
C ALA A 380 -26.33 -6.93 8.17
N ALA A 381 -26.81 -7.99 8.82
CA ALA A 381 -28.02 -8.69 8.38
C ALA A 381 -29.26 -7.82 8.60
N GLU A 382 -29.36 -7.17 9.78
CA GLU A 382 -30.46 -6.27 10.13
C GLU A 382 -30.53 -5.05 9.20
N THR A 383 -29.38 -4.50 8.81
CA THR A 383 -29.31 -3.37 7.86
C THR A 383 -29.90 -3.74 6.48
N ARG A 384 -29.75 -5.01 6.05
CA ARG A 384 -30.29 -5.49 4.76
C ARG A 384 -31.81 -5.62 4.80
N ASP A 385 -32.34 -6.11 5.91
CA ASP A 385 -33.79 -6.26 6.09
C ASP A 385 -34.48 -4.89 6.19
N ALA A 386 -33.80 -3.89 6.79
CA ALA A 386 -34.29 -2.52 6.86
C ALA A 386 -34.31 -1.77 5.52
N ALA A 387 -33.40 -2.11 4.59
CA ALA A 387 -33.32 -1.45 3.28
C ALA A 387 -34.49 -1.82 2.33
N GLY A 388 -35.27 -2.86 2.66
CA GLY A 388 -36.36 -3.37 1.83
C GLY A 388 -35.87 -3.94 0.49
N PRO A 389 -36.66 -4.80 -0.18
CA PRO A 389 -36.36 -5.15 -1.56
C PRO A 389 -36.36 -3.85 -2.39
N PRO A 390 -35.36 -3.64 -3.27
CA PRO A 390 -35.35 -2.46 -4.15
C PRO A 390 -36.67 -2.47 -4.91
N GLY A 391 -37.50 -1.45 -4.68
CA GLY A 391 -38.83 -1.36 -5.25
C GLY A 391 -38.73 -1.60 -6.75
N THR A 392 -39.32 -2.69 -7.22
CA THR A 392 -39.42 -2.98 -8.65
C THR A 392 -40.29 -1.89 -9.26
N HIS A 393 -39.65 -0.83 -9.76
CA HIS A 393 -40.29 0.13 -10.62
C HIS A 393 -40.65 -0.59 -11.92
N SER A 394 -41.84 -1.19 -11.95
CA SER A 394 -42.49 -1.61 -13.19
C SER A 394 -42.59 -0.37 -14.09
N SER A 395 -41.85 -0.41 -15.19
CA SER A 395 -41.97 0.54 -16.30
C SER A 395 -43.21 0.24 -17.13
#